data_AF-A0A6A7KBD9-F1
#
_entry.id   AF-A0A6A7KBD9-F1
#
_cell.length_a   1.000
_cell.length_b   1.000
_cell.length_c   1.000
_cell.angle_alpha   90.00
_cell.angle_beta   90.00
_cell.angle_gamma   90.00
#
_symmetry.space_group_name_H-M   'P 1'
#
loop_
_entity.id
_entity.type
_entity.pdbx_description
1 polymer ?
#
loop_
_entity_poly.entity_id
_entity_poly.type
_entity_poly.pdbx_seq_one_letter_code
_entity_poly.pdbx_strand_id
1 'polypeptide(L)' 'MEYLTIKKIGERWGVTARMINYYCSTGRIAGSIKKGNLWFIPNDVKTQLMVEQSR' A
#
# COMPACT_ATOMS: atom_id res chain seq x y z
N MET A 1 -14.70 5.25 4.54
CA MET A 1 -13.31 4.79 4.31
C MET A 1 -13.26 4.14 2.95
N GLU A 2 -12.59 4.77 1.98
CA GLU A 2 -12.32 4.14 0.68
C GLU A 2 -11.06 3.29 0.78
N TYR A 3 -11.16 2.03 0.35
CA TYR A 3 -10.03 1.14 0.18
C TYR A 3 -9.65 1.09 -1.29
N LEU A 4 -8.36 1.12 -1.57
CA LEU A 4 -7.85 0.91 -2.91
C LEU A 4 -7.39 -0.53 -3.07
N THR A 5 -7.57 -1.04 -4.29
CA THR A 5 -6.99 -2.33 -4.66
C THR A 5 -5.47 -2.21 -4.76
N ILE A 6 -4.81 -3.33 -4.52
CA ILE A 6 -3.36 -3.49 -4.65
C ILE A 6 -2.85 -3.01 -6.02
N LYS A 7 -3.64 -3.26 -7.08
CA LYS A 7 -3.33 -2.83 -8.45
C LYS A 7 -3.33 -1.30 -8.57
N LYS A 8 -4.36 -0.63 -8.05
CA LYS A 8 -4.50 0.83 -8.13
C LYS A 8 -3.43 1.56 -7.31
N ILE A 9 -3.09 1.01 -6.14
CA ILE A 9 -1.94 1.46 -5.35
C ILE A 9 -0.63 1.29 -6.14
N GLY A 10 -0.44 0.12 -6.76
CA GLY A 10 0.74 -0.18 -7.59
C GLY A 10 0.92 0.80 -8.74
N GLU A 11 -0.16 1.11 -9.47
CA GLU A 11 -0.17 2.13 -10.53
C GLU A 11 0.21 3.52 -9.99
N ARG A 12 -0.33 3.92 -8.84
CA ARG A 12 -0.04 5.22 -8.20
C ARG A 12 1.41 5.36 -7.74
N TRP A 13 2.00 4.28 -7.23
CA TRP A 13 3.36 4.28 -6.70
C TRP A 13 4.42 3.83 -7.72
N GLY A 14 3.99 3.42 -8.93
CA GLY A 14 4.88 2.89 -9.96
C GLY A 14 5.53 1.55 -9.57
N VAL A 15 4.86 0.73 -8.75
CA VAL A 15 5.38 -0.57 -8.29
C VAL A 15 4.42 -1.71 -8.59
N THR A 16 4.94 -2.92 -8.64
CA THR A 16 4.12 -4.10 -8.92
C THR A 16 3.23 -4.48 -7.73
N ALA A 17 2.10 -5.14 -8.01
CA ALA A 17 1.22 -5.68 -6.97
C ALA A 17 1.93 -6.65 -6.01
N ARG A 18 2.97 -7.37 -6.48
CA ARG A 18 3.82 -8.22 -5.62
C ARG A 18 4.58 -7.38 -4.60
N MET A 19 5.12 -6.23 -5.02
CA MET A 19 5.82 -5.30 -4.14
C MET A 19 4.88 -4.74 -3.06
N ILE A 20 3.66 -4.35 -3.45
CA ILE A 20 2.65 -3.88 -2.49
C ILE A 20 2.28 -4.97 -1.48
N ASN A 21 2.10 -6.22 -1.92
CA ASN A 21 1.86 -7.34 -1.01
C ASN A 21 2.99 -7.50 0.00
N TYR A 22 4.23 -7.41 -0.45
CA TYR A 22 5.40 -7.45 0.41
C TYR A 22 5.43 -6.29 1.41
N TYR A 23 5.08 -5.08 0.99
CA TYR A 23 4.98 -3.91 1.87
C TYR A 23 3.90 -4.05 2.93
N CYS A 24 2.72 -4.57 2.54
CA CYS A 24 1.66 -4.89 3.48
C CYS A 24 2.13 -5.95 4.49
N SER A 25 2.73 -7.05 4.03
CA SER A 25 3.20 -8.13 4.91
C SER A 25 4.35 -7.73 5.83
N THR A 26 5.14 -6.73 5.44
CA THR A 26 6.25 -6.20 6.24
C THR A 26 5.86 -5.00 7.09
N GLY A 27 4.58 -4.60 7.09
CA GLY A 27 4.10 -3.47 7.90
C GLY A 27 4.56 -2.10 7.41
N ARG A 28 5.08 -1.99 6.18
CA ARG A 28 5.53 -0.71 5.59
C ARG A 28 4.38 0.20 5.16
N ILE A 29 3.17 -0.35 5.05
CA ILE A 29 1.94 0.38 4.71
C ILE A 29 1.10 0.48 5.98
N ALA A 30 1.15 1.64 6.62
CA ALA A 30 0.41 1.91 7.85
C ALA A 30 -1.10 1.79 7.63
N GLY A 31 -1.82 1.14 8.54
CA GLY A 31 -3.26 0.94 8.40
C GLY A 31 -3.67 -0.08 7.33
N SER A 32 -2.73 -0.81 6.73
CA SER A 32 -3.08 -1.98 5.92
C SER A 32 -3.60 -3.10 6.82
N ILE A 33 -4.75 -3.67 6.46
CA ILE A 33 -5.39 -4.76 7.22
C ILE A 33 -5.55 -5.97 6.32
N LYS A 34 -5.11 -7.14 6.79
CA LYS A 34 -5.34 -8.41 6.09
C LYS A 34 -6.64 -9.04 6.59
N LYS A 35 -7.58 -9.33 5.68
CA LYS A 35 -8.76 -10.16 5.97
C LYS A 35 -8.82 -11.31 4.97
N GLY A 36 -8.63 -12.53 5.45
CA GLY A 36 -8.46 -13.70 4.59
C GLY A 36 -7.24 -13.54 3.67
N ASN A 37 -7.47 -13.62 2.36
CA ASN A 37 -6.43 -13.47 1.33
C ASN A 37 -6.35 -12.05 0.74
N LEU A 38 -7.16 -11.11 1.24
CA LEU A 38 -7.24 -9.75 0.71
C LEU A 38 -6.58 -8.74 1.65
N TRP A 39 -5.88 -7.78 1.05
CA TRP A 39 -5.35 -6.60 1.73
C TRP A 39 -6.29 -5.42 1.54
N PHE A 40 -6.68 -4.82 2.67
CA PHE A 40 -7.43 -3.58 2.72
C PHE A 40 -6.43 -2.46 2.98
N ILE A 41 -6.18 -1.66 1.94
CA ILE A 41 -5.24 -0.54 1.99
C ILE A 41 -6.06 0.76 1.94
N PRO A 42 -5.98 1.61 2.97
CA PRO A 42 -6.66 2.91 2.96
C PRO A 42 -6.18 3.77 1.78
N ASN A 43 -7.09 4.51 1.14
CA ASN A 43 -6.72 5.45 0.07
C ASN A 43 -5.76 6.57 0.55
N ASP A 44 -5.88 6.97 1.81
CA ASP A 44 -5.07 8.02 2.44
C ASP A 44 -3.73 7.48 3.00
N VAL A 45 -3.26 6.33 2.52
CA VAL A 45 -2.00 5.79 3.00
C VAL A 45 -0.81 6.48 2.35
N LYS A 46 0.09 7.01 3.18
CA LYS A 46 1.41 7.47 2.75
C LYS A 46 2.43 6.37 3.01
N THR A 47 3.14 5.96 1.97
CA THR A 47 4.26 5.03 2.09
C THR A 47 5.49 5.80 2.54
N GLN A 48 6.32 5.21 3.41
CA GLN A 48 7.61 5.77 3.80
C GLN A 48 8.47 6.19 2.58
N LEU A 49 8.38 5.43 1.47
CA LEU A 49 9.05 5.72 0.19
C LEU A 49 8.63 7.07 -0.44
N MET A 50 7.41 7.54 -0.19
CA MET A 50 6.95 8.85 -0.71
C MET A 50 7.36 10.02 0.19
N VAL A 51 7.57 9.75 1.48
CA VAL A 51 7.98 10.78 2.46
C VAL A 51 9.44 11.19 2.25
N GLU A 52 10.29 10.27 1.81
CA GLU A 52 11.72 10.52 1.58
C GLU A 52 12.01 11.39 0.33
N GLN A 53 11.09 11.45 -0.65
CA GLN A 53 11.27 12.23 -1.88
C GLN A 53 10.72 13.66 -1.80
N SER A 54 10.22 14.09 -0.64
CA SER A 54 9.73 15.45 -0.40
C SER A 54 10.65 16.27 0.52
N ARG A 55 11.92 15.88 0.64
CA ARG A 55 12.96 16.61 1.38
C ARG A 55 14.10 17.02 0.48
#